data_AF-A0A517WFA8-F1
#
_entry.id   AF-A0A517WFA8-F1
#
_cell.length_a   1.000
_cell.length_b   1.000
_cell.length_c   1.000
_cell.angle_alpha   90.00
_cell.angle_beta   90.00
_cell.angle_gamma   90.00
#
_symmetry.space_group_name_H-M   'P 1'
#
loop_
_entity.id
_entity.type
_entity.pdbx_description
1 polymer ?
#
loop_
_entity_poly.entity_id
_entity_poly.type
_entity_poly.pdbx_seq_one_letter_code
_entity_poly.pdbx_strand_id
1 'polypeptide(L)'
;MAEQRFSVSCDGDHVRVVVPMPPLSERRWQSRETAFWMQSLMLFQSDPRPRASFEIDADRFRMTLTAADLAERIEADWPRKDIVALRKNRYGPGFWIRVQGTIMESYLEDLDDDLIEALSTELWKIIKNFNEQSTGVNSTGIEDNSCC
;
A
#
# COMPACT_ATOMS: atom_id res chain seq x y z
N MET A 1 19.21 6.24 12.19
CA MET A 1 17.99 6.95 11.77
C MET A 1 17.43 6.12 10.63
N ALA A 2 16.27 5.48 10.81
CA ALA A 2 15.70 4.64 9.75
C ALA A 2 15.24 5.55 8.61
N GLU A 3 15.84 5.42 7.43
CA GLU A 3 15.35 6.07 6.22
C GLU A 3 13.92 5.60 6.00
N GLN A 4 12.97 6.53 6.05
CA GLN A 4 11.57 6.22 5.84
C GLN A 4 11.39 5.95 4.34
N ARG A 5 11.48 4.67 3.95
CA ARG A 5 11.50 4.17 2.57
C ARG A 5 10.13 4.22 1.87
N PHE A 6 9.11 4.77 2.51
CA PHE A 6 7.77 5.02 1.98
C PHE A 6 7.14 6.23 2.69
N SER A 7 6.24 6.94 2.02
CA SER A 7 5.54 8.11 2.58
C SER A 7 4.09 7.80 2.90
N VAL A 8 3.61 8.30 4.04
CA VAL A 8 2.20 8.23 4.44
C VAL A 8 1.66 9.66 4.46
N SER A 9 0.55 9.90 3.77
CA SER A 9 -0.17 11.17 3.78
C SER A 9 -1.62 10.94 4.16
N CYS A 10 -2.14 11.76 5.07
CA CYS A 10 -3.53 11.73 5.51
C CYS A 10 -4.23 13.01 5.07
N ASP A 11 -5.36 12.88 4.38
CA ASP A 11 -6.26 13.97 4.01
C ASP A 11 -7.66 13.67 4.53
N GLY A 12 -7.99 14.20 5.72
CA GLY A 12 -9.19 13.83 6.45
C GLY A 12 -9.21 12.33 6.81
N ASP A 13 -10.24 11.62 6.35
CA ASP A 13 -10.42 10.18 6.52
C ASP A 13 -9.81 9.36 5.37
N HIS A 14 -9.07 10.00 4.46
CA HIS A 14 -8.35 9.34 3.38
C HIS A 14 -6.88 9.19 3.75
N VAL A 15 -6.37 7.95 3.77
CA VAL A 15 -4.96 7.65 4.02
C VAL A 15 -4.32 7.09 2.77
N ARG A 16 -3.24 7.72 2.33
CA ARG A 16 -2.45 7.28 1.19
C ARG A 16 -1.05 6.89 1.61
N VAL A 17 -0.65 5.66 1.30
CA VAL A 17 0.69 5.12 1.53
C VAL A 17 1.37 4.90 0.19
N VAL A 18 2.52 5.55 -0.01
CA VAL A 18 3.22 5.58 -1.29
C VAL A 18 4.61 5.00 -1.11
N VAL A 19 4.91 3.95 -1.88
CA VAL A 19 6.25 3.37 -2.00
C VAL A 19 6.91 3.95 -3.25
N PRO A 20 8.02 4.71 -3.11
CA PRO A 20 8.73 5.28 -4.24
C PRO A 20 9.34 4.20 -5.12
N MET A 21 9.62 4.55 -6.37
CA MET A 21 10.33 3.66 -7.29
C MET A 21 11.79 3.47 -6.80
N PRO A 22 12.32 2.23 -6.71
CA PRO A 22 13.69 2.02 -6.28
C PRO A 22 14.68 2.67 -7.27
N PRO A 23 15.79 3.24 -6.77
CA PRO A 23 16.80 3.91 -7.58
C PRO A 23 17.44 2.94 -8.58
N LEU A 24 17.73 3.41 -9.80
CA LEU A 24 18.28 2.56 -10.87
C LEU A 24 19.61 1.87 -10.50
N SER A 25 20.36 2.39 -9.51
CA SER A 25 21.63 1.80 -9.06
C SER A 25 21.50 0.41 -8.43
N GLU A 26 20.33 0.07 -7.89
CA GLU A 26 20.04 -1.26 -7.35
C GLU A 26 19.41 -2.19 -8.41
N ARG A 27 19.02 -1.67 -9.57
CA ARG A 27 18.55 -2.47 -10.71
C ARG A 27 19.75 -3.11 -11.40
N ARG A 28 20.13 -4.31 -10.95
CA ARG A 28 21.19 -5.12 -11.55
C ARG A 28 20.98 -5.25 -13.07
N TRP A 29 21.78 -4.49 -13.81
CA TRP A 29 22.25 -4.71 -15.18
C TRP A 29 21.21 -4.98 -16.29
N GLN A 30 20.94 -3.95 -17.09
CA GLN A 30 20.74 -4.08 -18.54
C GLN A 30 21.59 -3.04 -19.28
N SER A 31 22.61 -3.52 -20.00
CA SER A 31 23.48 -2.88 -21.02
C SER A 31 23.94 -1.41 -20.85
N ARG A 32 25.23 -1.18 -21.13
CA ARG A 32 25.84 0.16 -21.23
C ARG A 32 25.19 1.05 -22.31
N GLU A 33 24.51 0.46 -23.29
CA GLU A 33 23.85 1.18 -24.39
C GLU A 33 22.45 1.70 -24.00
N THR A 34 21.77 1.07 -23.03
CA THR A 34 20.48 1.54 -22.48
C THR A 34 20.65 2.71 -21.52
N ALA A 35 21.83 2.88 -20.92
CA ALA A 35 22.10 3.93 -19.94
C ALA A 35 22.03 5.36 -20.51
N PHE A 36 22.43 5.55 -21.78
CA PHE A 36 22.45 6.88 -22.41
C PHE A 36 21.05 7.36 -22.80
N TRP A 37 20.19 6.44 -23.26
CA TRP A 37 18.79 6.74 -23.56
C TRP A 37 17.95 6.93 -22.28
N MET A 38 18.22 6.16 -21.23
CA MET A 38 17.55 6.31 -19.94
C MET A 38 17.82 7.69 -19.29
N GLN A 39 19.05 8.20 -19.39
CA GLN A 39 19.40 9.51 -18.83
C GLN A 39 18.64 10.67 -19.50
N SER A 40 18.37 10.56 -20.81
CA SER A 40 17.53 11.54 -21.54
C SER A 40 16.04 11.38 -21.25
N LEU A 41 15.56 10.15 -21.00
CA LEU A 41 14.17 9.89 -20.61
C LEU A 41 13.84 10.41 -19.20
N MET A 42 14.84 10.45 -18.31
CA MET A 42 14.70 10.96 -16.94
C MET A 42 14.38 12.46 -16.86
N LEU A 43 14.82 13.26 -17.84
CA LEU A 43 14.50 14.68 -17.88
C LEU A 43 13.05 14.96 -18.28
N PHE A 44 12.33 13.97 -18.84
CA PHE A 44 10.95 14.10 -19.30
C PHE A 44 9.90 13.45 -18.38
N GLN A 45 10.31 12.72 -17.34
CA GLN A 45 9.37 12.18 -16.35
C GLN A 45 9.29 13.10 -15.15
N SER A 46 8.53 14.19 -15.32
CA SER A 46 8.25 15.21 -14.30
C SER A 46 7.46 14.72 -13.07
N ASP A 47 7.32 13.42 -12.87
CA ASP A 47 6.80 12.85 -11.63
C ASP A 47 7.30 11.40 -11.50
N PRO A 48 8.16 11.06 -10.52
CA PRO A 48 8.56 9.69 -10.30
C PRO A 48 7.33 8.89 -9.86
N ARG A 49 6.67 8.22 -10.81
CA ARG A 49 5.50 7.39 -10.53
C ARG A 49 5.85 6.36 -9.45
N PRO A 50 5.02 6.22 -8.41
CA PRO A 50 5.34 5.34 -7.30
C PRO A 50 5.28 3.87 -7.73
N ARG A 51 6.14 3.05 -7.12
CA ARG A 51 6.16 1.59 -7.30
C ARG A 51 4.87 0.97 -6.81
N ALA A 52 4.38 1.45 -5.67
CA ALA A 52 3.09 1.10 -5.10
C ALA A 52 2.41 2.32 -4.48
N SER A 53 1.10 2.42 -4.65
CA SER A 53 0.25 3.39 -3.95
C SER A 53 -0.92 2.62 -3.36
N PHE A 54 -1.12 2.77 -2.06
CA PHE A 54 -2.26 2.23 -1.33
C PHE A 54 -3.10 3.40 -0.85
N GLU A 55 -4.35 3.43 -1.26
CA GLU A 55 -5.34 4.42 -0.88
C GLU A 55 -6.39 3.73 -0.01
N ILE A 56 -6.56 4.21 1.20
CA ILE A 56 -7.39 3.59 2.23
C ILE A 56 -8.38 4.65 2.72
N ASP A 57 -9.65 4.35 2.52
CA ASP A 57 -10.79 5.12 3.01
C ASP A 57 -11.56 4.32 4.05
N ALA A 58 -12.60 4.95 4.63
CA ALA A 58 -13.51 4.31 5.57
C ALA A 58 -14.06 2.95 5.07
N ASP A 59 -14.36 2.83 3.77
CA ASP A 59 -14.98 1.63 3.19
C ASP A 59 -14.13 0.89 2.16
N ARG A 60 -13.06 1.52 1.64
CA ARG A 60 -12.34 1.05 0.46
C ARG A 60 -10.86 0.89 0.72
N PHE A 61 -10.28 -0.11 0.09
CA PHE A 61 -8.85 -0.32 -0.01
C PHE A 61 -8.50 -0.44 -1.49
N ARG A 62 -7.79 0.56 -2.02
CA ARG A 62 -7.35 0.60 -3.41
C ARG A 62 -5.83 0.44 -3.45
N MET A 63 -5.39 -0.44 -4.34
CA MET A 63 -3.99 -0.68 -4.62
C MET A 63 -3.69 -0.34 -6.07
N THR A 64 -2.65 0.48 -6.28
CA THR A 64 -2.03 0.69 -7.57
C THR A 64 -0.59 0.20 -7.49
N LEU A 65 -0.22 -0.75 -8.33
CA LEU A 65 1.16 -1.20 -8.52
C LEU A 65 1.64 -0.79 -9.89
N THR A 66 2.82 -0.18 -9.95
CA THR A 66 3.51 0.16 -11.20
C THR A 66 4.72 -0.76 -11.32
N ALA A 67 4.80 -1.58 -12.36
CA ALA A 67 5.99 -2.39 -12.57
C ALA A 67 7.22 -1.51 -12.86
N ALA A 68 8.40 -1.98 -12.44
CA ALA A 68 9.65 -1.21 -12.57
C ALA A 68 10.22 -1.28 -13.99
N ASP A 69 9.89 -2.33 -14.74
CA ASP A 69 10.43 -2.72 -16.04
C ASP A 69 9.38 -2.71 -17.16
N LEU A 70 8.14 -3.08 -16.83
CA LEU A 70 6.99 -3.07 -17.73
C LEU A 70 6.14 -1.83 -17.45
N ALA A 71 5.66 -1.16 -18.50
CA ALA A 71 4.66 -0.09 -18.38
C ALA A 71 3.29 -0.59 -17.88
N GLU A 72 3.25 -1.78 -17.28
CA GLU A 72 2.06 -2.42 -16.75
C GLU A 72 1.71 -1.83 -15.39
N ARG A 73 0.44 -1.47 -15.28
CA ARG A 73 -0.18 -0.96 -14.07
C ARG A 73 -1.23 -1.95 -13.63
N ILE A 74 -1.08 -2.45 -12.41
CA ILE A 74 -2.10 -3.27 -11.77
C ILE A 74 -2.87 -2.35 -10.85
N GLU A 75 -4.17 -2.22 -11.11
CA GLU A 75 -5.10 -1.55 -10.21
C GLU A 75 -6.06 -2.57 -9.63
N ALA A 76 -6.23 -2.53 -8.32
CA ALA A 76 -7.20 -3.35 -7.63
C ALA A 76 -7.94 -2.52 -6.58
N ASP A 77 -9.24 -2.77 -6.46
CA ASP A 77 -10.13 -2.11 -5.52
C ASP A 77 -10.94 -3.18 -4.78
N TRP A 78 -10.90 -3.12 -3.46
CA TRP A 78 -11.65 -4.02 -2.61
C TRP A 78 -12.33 -3.25 -1.47
N PRO A 79 -13.47 -3.75 -0.95
CA PRO A 79 -14.00 -3.26 0.31
C PRO A 79 -12.97 -3.48 1.43
N ARG A 80 -12.69 -2.43 2.23
CA ARG A 80 -11.69 -2.50 3.30
C ARG A 80 -11.97 -3.62 4.31
N LYS A 81 -13.25 -3.84 4.60
CA LYS A 81 -13.72 -4.90 5.51
C LYS A 81 -13.40 -6.32 5.01
N ASP A 82 -13.20 -6.49 3.71
CA ASP A 82 -12.88 -7.78 3.10
C ASP A 82 -11.37 -8.05 3.13
N ILE A 83 -10.54 -7.08 3.53
CA ILE A 83 -9.09 -7.29 3.70
C ILE A 83 -8.85 -8.10 4.99
N VAL A 84 -8.50 -9.38 4.80
CA VAL A 84 -8.28 -10.34 5.89
C VAL A 84 -6.82 -10.38 6.33
N ALA A 85 -5.88 -10.21 5.40
CA ALA A 85 -4.45 -10.21 5.71
C ALA A 85 -3.63 -9.27 4.84
N LEU A 86 -2.74 -8.51 5.48
CA LEU A 86 -1.66 -7.74 4.86
C LEU A 86 -0.34 -8.08 5.56
N ARG A 87 0.58 -8.81 4.94
CA ARG A 87 1.82 -9.22 5.63
C ARG A 87 2.93 -9.53 4.67
N LYS A 88 4.17 -9.54 5.17
CA LYS A 88 5.29 -10.16 4.47
C LYS A 88 4.99 -11.63 4.15
N ASN A 89 5.31 -12.05 2.93
CA ASN A 89 5.27 -13.45 2.52
C ASN A 89 6.28 -14.26 3.36
N ARG A 90 5.81 -15.37 3.96
CA ARG A 90 6.66 -16.24 4.79
C ARG A 90 7.42 -17.31 4.01
N TYR A 91 7.02 -17.54 2.76
CA TYR A 91 7.51 -18.65 1.92
C TYR A 91 8.32 -18.16 0.72
N GLY A 92 8.48 -16.85 0.56
CA GLY A 92 9.20 -16.23 -0.54
C GLY A 92 9.21 -14.71 -0.41
N PRO A 93 9.79 -14.00 -1.38
CA PRO A 93 9.73 -12.55 -1.43
C PRO A 93 8.29 -12.06 -1.65
N GLY A 94 8.05 -10.79 -1.32
CA GLY A 94 6.82 -10.10 -1.63
C GLY A 94 5.88 -9.86 -0.45
N PHE A 95 4.91 -9.00 -0.73
CA PHE A 95 3.83 -8.58 0.13
C PHE A 95 2.58 -9.39 -0.18
N TRP A 96 2.07 -10.08 0.83
CA TRP A 96 0.85 -10.87 0.77
C TRP A 96 -0.36 -10.07 1.13
N ILE A 97 -1.33 -10.08 0.22
CA ILE A 97 -2.67 -9.55 0.43
C ILE A 97 -3.66 -10.71 0.34
N ARG A 98 -4.48 -10.85 1.38
CA ARG A 98 -5.59 -11.81 1.41
C ARG A 98 -6.89 -11.04 1.51
N VAL A 99 -7.71 -11.15 0.48
CA VAL A 99 -9.09 -10.64 0.44
C VAL A 99 -10.06 -11.79 0.71
N GLN A 100 -11.15 -11.52 1.41
CA GLN A 100 -12.18 -12.50 1.72
C GLN A 100 -12.77 -13.06 0.42
N GLY A 101 -12.80 -14.39 0.30
CA GLY A 101 -13.32 -15.07 -0.89
C GLY A 101 -12.34 -15.16 -2.06
N THR A 102 -11.13 -14.58 -1.96
CA THR A 102 -10.08 -14.67 -2.97
C THR A 102 -8.92 -15.52 -2.48
N ILE A 103 -8.17 -16.09 -3.43
CA ILE A 103 -6.87 -16.72 -3.14
C ILE A 103 -5.88 -15.66 -2.64
N MET A 104 -4.89 -16.10 -1.85
CA MET A 104 -3.85 -15.20 -1.35
C MET A 104 -2.86 -14.91 -2.47
N GLU A 105 -2.62 -13.64 -2.73
CA GLU A 105 -1.72 -13.20 -3.81
C GLU A 105 -0.48 -12.51 -3.24
N SER A 106 0.62 -12.63 -3.99
CA SER A 106 1.91 -12.02 -3.68
C SER A 106 2.18 -10.89 -4.65
N TYR A 107 2.58 -9.74 -4.13
CA TYR A 107 2.93 -8.55 -4.89
C TYR A 107 4.28 -8.01 -4.43
N LEU A 108 4.90 -7.10 -5.17
CA LEU A 108 6.12 -6.40 -4.72
C LEU A 108 7.29 -7.33 -4.34
N GLU A 109 7.48 -8.43 -5.09
CA GLU A 109 8.55 -9.40 -4.87
C GLU A 109 9.97 -8.82 -5.08
N ASP A 110 10.05 -7.65 -5.72
CA ASP A 110 11.27 -6.89 -5.96
C ASP A 110 11.68 -5.99 -4.77
N LEU A 111 10.83 -5.83 -3.76
CA LEU A 111 11.12 -4.99 -2.59
C LEU A 111 11.84 -5.76 -1.49
N ASP A 112 12.67 -5.05 -0.74
CA ASP A 112 13.36 -5.59 0.44
C ASP A 112 12.38 -6.05 1.52
N ASP A 113 12.73 -7.15 2.16
CA ASP A 113 11.96 -7.76 3.25
C ASP A 113 11.65 -6.79 4.40
N ASP A 114 12.62 -5.98 4.82
CA ASP A 114 12.47 -4.99 5.89
C ASP A 114 11.46 -3.89 5.50
N LEU A 115 11.46 -3.49 4.23
CA LEU A 115 10.51 -2.53 3.69
C LEU A 115 9.10 -3.11 3.65
N ILE A 116 8.96 -4.36 3.21
CA ILE A 116 7.67 -5.07 3.19
C ILE A 116 7.13 -5.24 4.61
N GLU A 117 7.98 -5.55 5.59
CA GLU A 117 7.58 -5.69 6.99
C GLU A 117 7.08 -4.35 7.56
N ALA A 118 7.84 -3.27 7.36
CA ALA A 118 7.45 -1.94 7.80
C ALA A 118 6.15 -1.46 7.12
N LEU A 119 6.02 -1.67 5.80
CA LEU A 119 4.81 -1.36 5.03
C LEU A 119 3.60 -2.15 5.56
N SER A 120 3.77 -3.45 5.81
CA SER A 120 2.69 -4.30 6.31
C SER A 120 2.19 -3.86 7.69
N THR A 121 3.13 -3.43 8.54
CA THR A 121 2.83 -2.95 9.89
C THR A 121 2.04 -1.64 9.83
N GLU A 122 2.46 -0.69 9.00
CA GLU A 122 1.78 0.60 8.85
C GLU A 122 0.38 0.45 8.23
N LEU A 123 0.25 -0.32 7.14
CA LEU A 123 -1.06 -0.57 6.53
C LEU A 123 -2.02 -1.22 7.52
N TRP A 124 -1.55 -2.16 8.34
CA TRP A 124 -2.39 -2.78 9.34
C TRP A 124 -2.83 -1.85 10.46
N LYS A 125 -1.93 -0.97 10.92
CA LYS A 125 -2.28 0.06 11.90
C LYS A 125 -3.40 0.94 11.36
N ILE A 126 -3.28 1.40 10.11
CA ILE A 126 -4.29 2.25 9.46
C ILE A 126 -5.64 1.52 9.39
N ILE A 127 -5.68 0.29 8.88
CA ILE A 127 -6.93 -0.49 8.76
C ILE A 127 -7.59 -0.73 10.12
N LYS A 128 -6.80 -1.01 11.17
CA LYS A 128 -7.33 -1.19 12.53
C LYS A 128 -7.92 0.10 13.09
N ASN A 129 -7.26 1.24 12.89
CA ASN A 129 -7.77 2.54 13.34
C ASN A 129 -9.17 2.83 12.78
N PHE A 130 -9.42 2.52 11.49
CA PHE A 130 -10.76 2.67 10.91
C PHE A 130 -11.80 1.71 11.50
N ASN A 131 -11.41 0.48 11.85
CA ASN A 131 -12.33 -0.46 12.51
C ASN A 131 -12.74 0.05 13.90
N GLU A 132 -11.80 0.59 14.67
CA GLU A 132 -12.07 1.11 16.01
C GLU A 132 -12.99 2.34 15.96
N GLN A 133 -12.76 3.26 15.02
CA GLN A 133 -13.62 4.43 14.81
C GLN A 133 -15.04 4.03 14.35
N SER A 134 -15.15 3.02 13.48
CA SER A 134 -16.46 2.50 13.05
C SER A 134 -17.25 1.84 14.19
N THR A 135 -16.58 1.32 15.22
CA THR A 135 -17.23 0.74 16.41
C THR A 135 -17.55 1.77 17.50
N GLY A 136 -17.13 3.02 17.35
CA GLY A 136 -17.31 4.10 18.32
C GLY A 136 -18.68 4.80 18.30
N VAL A 137 -19.60 4.42 17.40
CA VAL A 137 -20.94 5.02 17.30
C VAL A 137 -21.99 3.93 17.42
N ASN A 138 -22.48 3.72 18.65
CA ASN A 138 -23.86 3.38 19.05
C ASN A 138 -23.91 2.75 20.46
N SER A 139 -23.50 3.50 21.48
CA SER A 139 -23.84 3.21 22.88
C SER A 139 -24.30 4.48 23.58
N THR A 140 -25.34 5.12 23.04
CA THR A 140 -26.28 5.88 23.87
C THR A 140 -27.65 5.29 23.65
N GLY A 141 -27.84 4.09 24.21
CA GLY A 141 -29.15 3.71 24.68
C GLY A 141 -29.53 4.71 25.76
N ILE A 142 -30.34 5.71 25.40
CA ILE A 142 -31.11 6.45 26.38
C ILE A 142 -32.32 5.57 26.65
N GLU A 143 -32.24 4.90 27.78
CA GLU A 143 -33.31 4.12 28.36
C GLU A 143 -34.59 4.94 28.48
N ASP A 144 -35.68 4.24 28.15
CA ASP A 144 -37.06 4.54 28.46
C ASP A 144 -37.19 5.11 29.88
N ASN A 145 -37.66 6.37 30.01
CA ASN A 145 -38.03 6.93 31.30
C ASN A 145 -39.53 7.19 31.35
N SER A 146 -40.29 6.09 31.37
CA SER A 146 -41.61 6.03 31.98
C SER A 146 -41.47 6.04 33.50
N CYS A 147 -41.73 7.18 34.16
CA CYS A 147 -42.45 7.27 35.44
C CYS A 147 -42.51 8.71 35.97
N CYS A 148 -43.71 9.30 35.94
CA CYS A 148 -44.46 9.91 37.07
C CYS A 148 -45.56 10.82 36.53
#